data_AF-A0A7C5PQX2-F1
#
_entry.id   AF-A0A7C5PQX2-F1
#
_cell.length_a   1.000
_cell.length_b   1.000
_cell.length_c   1.000
_cell.angle_alpha   90.00
_cell.angle_beta   90.00
_cell.angle_gamma   90.00
#
_symmetry.space_group_name_H-M   'P 1'
#
loop_
_entity.id
_entity.type
_entity.pdbx_description
1 polymer ?
#
loop_
_entity_poly.entity_id
_entity_poly.type
_entity_poly.pdbx_seq_one_letter_code
_entity_poly.pdbx_strand_id
1 'polypeptide(L)'
;MGGIVISLLLMLYQISSPFLQIVFIPMAMIIVWIVTGIGAAMMAADRVITGGQGWKIGLLAGLISGIVGGITSMIIAALGLTFSSYGEGVLTQFSDTQLASLIAAGFTEQLIITAGSVLSAMVVCGAGGMALSALLGGVGGWLYPKFGE
;
A
#
# COMPACT_ATOMS: atom_id res chain seq x y z
N MET A 1 1.48 6.21 7.18
CA MET A 1 0.70 5.43 8.17
C MET A 1 -0.27 4.45 7.50
N GLY A 2 -0.94 4.81 6.40
CA GLY A 2 -1.92 3.92 5.75
C GLY A 2 -1.42 2.54 5.32
N GLY A 3 -0.22 2.44 4.72
CA GLY A 3 0.35 1.12 4.35
C GLY A 3 0.63 0.19 5.54
N ILE A 4 0.90 0.75 6.73
CA ILE A 4 1.10 -0.01 7.97
C ILE A 4 -0.23 -0.62 8.41
N VAL A 5 -1.27 0.20 8.48
CA VAL A 5 -2.62 -0.22 8.90
C VAL A 5 -3.19 -1.25 7.93
N ILE A 6 -2.95 -1.09 6.62
CA ILE A 6 -3.31 -2.09 5.60
C ILE A 6 -2.61 -3.42 5.84
N SER A 7 -1.31 -3.39 6.08
CA SER A 7 -0.54 -4.61 6.31
C SER A 7 -1.00 -5.32 7.59
N LEU A 8 -1.39 -4.57 8.61
CA LEU A 8 -1.95 -5.08 9.86
C LEU A 8 -3.36 -5.67 9.68
N LEU A 9 -4.19 -5.03 8.86
CA LEU A 9 -5.50 -5.55 8.45
C LEU A 9 -5.36 -6.85 7.65
N LEU A 10 -4.41 -6.91 6.72
CA LEU A 10 -4.11 -8.11 5.93
C LEU A 10 -3.69 -9.28 6.82
N MET A 11 -2.84 -9.04 7.84
CA MET A 11 -2.49 -10.06 8.84
C MET A 11 -3.71 -10.57 9.61
N LEU A 12 -4.61 -9.68 10.04
CA LEU A 12 -5.82 -10.07 10.77
C LEU A 12 -6.81 -10.85 9.89
N TYR A 13 -6.92 -10.49 8.61
CA TYR A 13 -7.85 -11.12 7.66
C TYR A 13 -7.40 -12.49 7.15
N GLN A 14 -6.11 -12.84 7.23
CA GLN A 14 -5.60 -14.18 6.89
C GLN A 14 -6.27 -15.31 7.71
N ILE A 15 -6.91 -14.99 8.84
CA ILE A 15 -7.59 -15.96 9.73
C ILE A 15 -9.03 -16.27 9.27
N SER A 16 -9.63 -15.46 8.38
CA SER A 16 -11.06 -15.54 8.04
C SER A 16 -11.32 -15.79 6.55
N SER A 17 -12.31 -16.66 6.26
CA SER A 17 -12.89 -17.06 4.97
C SER A 17 -12.39 -16.35 3.69
N PRO A 18 -12.00 -17.10 2.62
CA PRO A 18 -11.44 -16.55 1.38
C PRO A 18 -12.40 -15.60 0.63
N PHE A 19 -13.71 -15.75 0.81
CA PHE A 19 -14.69 -14.85 0.20
C PHE A 19 -14.75 -13.47 0.89
N LEU A 20 -14.58 -13.43 2.22
CA LEU A 20 -14.46 -12.17 2.94
C LEU A 20 -13.17 -11.44 2.57
N GLN A 21 -12.08 -12.18 2.36
CA GLN A 21 -10.79 -11.59 1.98
C GLN A 21 -10.89 -10.81 0.66
N ILE A 22 -11.53 -11.36 -0.38
CA ILE A 22 -11.59 -10.72 -1.71
C ILE A 22 -12.36 -9.38 -1.69
N VAL A 23 -13.36 -9.23 -0.81
CA VAL A 23 -14.21 -8.03 -0.78
C VAL A 23 -13.77 -7.04 0.30
N PHE A 24 -13.51 -7.52 1.51
CA PHE A 24 -13.22 -6.64 2.66
C PHE A 24 -11.80 -6.09 2.64
N ILE A 25 -10.82 -6.83 2.12
CA ILE A 25 -9.43 -6.34 2.04
C ILE A 25 -9.34 -5.09 1.15
N PRO A 26 -9.81 -5.10 -0.12
CA PRO A 26 -9.73 -3.91 -0.95
C PRO A 26 -10.55 -2.73 -0.38
N MET A 27 -11.74 -3.00 0.18
CA MET A 27 -12.54 -1.98 0.85
C MET A 27 -11.81 -1.36 2.04
N ALA A 28 -11.25 -2.18 2.93
CA ALA A 28 -10.52 -1.71 4.11
C ALA A 28 -9.26 -0.93 3.69
N MET A 29 -8.58 -1.36 2.63
CA MET A 29 -7.46 -0.64 2.05
C MET A 29 -7.85 0.76 1.57
N ILE A 30 -8.94 0.86 0.82
CA ILE A 30 -9.46 2.14 0.33
C ILE A 30 -9.81 3.06 1.52
N ILE A 31 -10.50 2.53 2.53
CA ILE A 31 -10.86 3.31 3.73
C ILE A 31 -9.60 3.84 4.43
N VAL A 32 -8.59 2.99 4.62
CA VAL A 32 -7.34 3.39 5.27
C VAL A 32 -6.57 4.43 4.45
N TRP A 33 -6.54 4.29 3.12
CA TRP A 33 -5.96 5.29 2.23
C TRP A 33 -6.71 6.62 2.30
N ILE A 34 -8.04 6.59 2.36
CA ILE A 34 -8.89 7.78 2.53
C ILE A 34 -8.59 8.46 3.87
N VAL A 35 -8.63 7.73 4.98
CA VAL A 35 -8.38 8.29 6.31
C VAL A 35 -6.96 8.86 6.41
N THR A 36 -5.97 8.19 5.81
CA THR A 36 -4.59 8.69 5.81
C THR A 36 -4.44 9.95 4.96
N GLY A 37 -5.05 9.98 3.77
CA GLY A 37 -5.04 11.16 2.88
C GLY A 37 -5.73 12.37 3.50
N ILE A 38 -6.90 12.16 4.13
CA ILE A 38 -7.63 13.21 4.84
C ILE A 38 -6.85 13.68 6.07
N GLY A 39 -6.31 12.76 6.88
CA GLY A 39 -5.51 13.12 8.05
C GLY A 39 -4.25 13.91 7.71
N ALA A 40 -3.58 13.55 6.60
CA ALA A 40 -2.45 14.32 6.07
C ALA A 40 -2.87 15.73 5.60
N ALA A 41 -4.04 15.87 4.99
CA ALA A 41 -4.60 17.16 4.59
C ALA A 41 -4.97 18.04 5.80
N MET A 42 -5.56 17.45 6.86
CA MET A 42 -5.91 18.18 8.08
C MET A 42 -4.67 18.69 8.83
N MET A 43 -3.59 17.90 8.90
CA MET A 43 -2.33 18.33 9.52
C MET A 43 -1.61 19.44 8.72
N ALA A 44 -1.83 19.50 7.41
CA ALA A 44 -1.32 20.56 6.56
C ALA A 44 -2.13 21.86 6.66
N ALA A 45 -3.33 21.79 7.21
CA ALA A 45 -4.35 22.81 7.08
C ALA A 45 -4.03 24.11 7.84
N ASP A 46 -3.36 24.01 8.99
CA ASP A 46 -2.92 25.17 9.78
C ASP A 46 -1.90 26.07 9.07
N ARG A 47 -1.34 25.62 7.93
CA ARG A 47 -0.34 26.37 7.14
C ARG A 47 -0.83 26.78 5.75
N VAL A 48 -2.08 26.52 5.41
CA VAL A 48 -2.63 26.71 4.06
C VAL A 48 -3.55 27.94 4.03
N ILE A 49 -3.12 28.99 3.35
CA ILE A 49 -3.86 30.26 3.21
C ILE A 49 -4.69 30.28 1.92
N THR A 50 -4.27 29.53 0.88
CA THR A 50 -4.92 29.52 -0.43
C THR A 50 -5.11 28.10 -0.97
N GLY A 51 -6.21 27.85 -1.70
CA GLY A 51 -6.52 26.52 -2.26
C GLY A 51 -5.42 25.96 -3.19
N GLY A 52 -4.68 26.83 -3.88
CA GLY A 52 -3.54 26.42 -4.73
C GLY A 52 -2.32 25.94 -3.92
N GLN A 53 -2.03 26.56 -2.77
CA GLN A 53 -1.02 26.05 -1.83
C GLN A 53 -1.52 24.78 -1.14
N GLY A 54 -2.80 24.72 -0.78
CA GLY A 54 -3.43 23.57 -0.15
C GLY A 54 -3.32 22.31 -0.98
N TRP A 55 -3.61 22.40 -2.28
CA TRP A 55 -3.40 21.30 -3.22
C TRP A 55 -1.96 20.78 -3.19
N LYS A 56 -0.96 21.68 -3.32
CA LYS A 56 0.45 21.28 -3.38
C LYS A 56 0.94 20.65 -2.08
N ILE A 57 0.61 21.24 -0.94
CA ILE A 57 1.02 20.75 0.38
C ILE A 57 0.33 19.41 0.68
N GLY A 58 -0.97 19.31 0.38
CA GLY A 58 -1.72 18.07 0.53
C GLY A 58 -1.18 16.93 -0.35
N LEU A 59 -0.80 17.22 -1.59
CA LEU A 59 -0.21 16.24 -2.51
C LEU A 59 1.16 15.75 -2.00
N LEU A 60 2.00 16.66 -1.50
CA LEU A 60 3.29 16.32 -0.87
C LEU A 60 3.11 15.47 0.40
N ALA A 61 2.18 15.86 1.29
CA ALA A 61 1.89 15.12 2.51
C ALA A 61 1.35 13.72 2.20
N GLY A 62 0.46 13.62 1.21
CA GLY A 62 -0.05 12.36 0.68
C GLY A 62 1.07 11.47 0.13
N LEU A 63 1.95 12.02 -0.70
CA LEU A 63 3.10 11.30 -1.28
C LEU A 63 4.03 10.75 -0.19
N ILE A 64 4.43 11.58 0.78
CA ILE A 64 5.32 11.18 1.89
C ILE A 64 4.66 10.08 2.72
N SER A 65 3.37 10.23 3.06
CA SER A 65 2.63 9.24 3.83
C SER A 65 2.52 7.89 3.11
N GLY A 66 2.41 7.92 1.77
CA GLY A 66 2.37 6.77 0.89
C GLY A 66 3.73 6.08 0.78
N ILE A 67 4.83 6.84 0.64
CA ILE A 67 6.20 6.28 0.64
C ILE A 67 6.47 5.53 1.93
N VAL A 68 6.20 6.15 3.09
CA VAL A 68 6.41 5.52 4.39
C VAL A 68 5.53 4.27 4.54
N GLY A 69 4.27 4.34 4.09
CA GLY A 69 3.37 3.19 4.10
C GLY A 69 3.86 2.05 3.21
N GLY A 70 4.34 2.36 2.00
CA GLY A 70 4.91 1.41 1.05
C GLY A 70 6.13 0.69 1.63
N ILE A 71 7.10 1.44 2.16
CA ILE A 71 8.31 0.85 2.77
C ILE A 71 7.93 -0.09 3.92
N THR A 72 7.06 0.33 4.83
CA THR A 72 6.66 -0.55 5.94
C THR A 72 5.92 -1.79 5.44
N SER A 73 5.06 -1.67 4.42
CA SER A 73 4.37 -2.84 3.85
C SER A 73 5.33 -3.82 3.17
N MET A 74 6.39 -3.33 2.53
CA MET A 74 7.43 -4.17 1.94
C MET A 74 8.20 -4.93 3.03
N ILE A 75 8.51 -4.29 4.16
CA ILE A 75 9.15 -4.95 5.31
C ILE A 75 8.23 -6.06 5.86
N ILE A 76 6.94 -5.78 6.03
CA ILE A 76 5.97 -6.77 6.53
C ILE A 76 5.81 -7.93 5.54
N ALA A 77 5.78 -7.66 4.23
CA ALA A 77 5.75 -8.68 3.19
C ALA A 77 7.04 -9.51 3.14
N ALA A 78 8.21 -8.90 3.37
CA ALA A 78 9.49 -9.60 3.45
C ALA A 78 9.57 -10.56 4.65
N LEU A 79 8.82 -10.28 5.72
CA LEU A 79 8.64 -11.18 6.86
C LEU A 79 7.64 -12.32 6.59
N GLY A 80 7.04 -12.39 5.39
CA GLY A 80 6.09 -13.42 4.99
C GLY A 80 4.68 -13.24 5.58
N LEU A 81 4.40 -12.09 6.20
CA LEU A 81 3.16 -11.86 6.94
C LEU A 81 2.00 -11.36 6.06
N THR A 82 2.30 -10.89 4.85
CA THR A 82 1.31 -10.35 3.89
C THR A 82 1.73 -10.66 2.45
N PHE A 83 0.76 -10.80 1.55
CA PHE A 83 0.95 -11.08 0.11
C PHE A 83 1.60 -12.43 -0.22
N SER A 84 1.67 -13.37 0.72
CA SER A 84 2.23 -14.72 0.49
C SER A 84 1.56 -15.45 -0.68
N SER A 85 0.23 -15.38 -0.79
CA SER A 85 -0.52 -15.97 -1.90
C SER A 85 -0.19 -15.36 -3.27
N TYR A 86 0.16 -14.07 -3.32
CA TYR A 86 0.63 -13.43 -4.54
C TYR A 86 2.05 -13.92 -4.89
N GLY A 87 2.89 -14.13 -3.89
CA GLY A 87 4.20 -14.77 -4.04
C GLY A 87 4.11 -16.20 -4.58
N GLU A 88 3.19 -17.01 -4.07
CA GLU A 88 2.89 -18.34 -4.58
C GLU A 88 2.36 -18.28 -6.02
N GLY A 89 1.51 -17.29 -6.33
CA GLY A 89 1.07 -17.02 -7.69
C GLY A 89 2.23 -16.75 -8.67
N VAL A 90 3.28 -16.05 -8.23
CA VAL A 90 4.49 -15.84 -9.03
C VAL A 90 5.24 -17.15 -9.26
N LEU A 91 5.33 -18.02 -8.25
CA LEU A 91 5.94 -19.34 -8.40
C LEU A 91 5.22 -20.16 -9.49
N THR A 92 3.89 -20.14 -9.51
CA THR A 92 3.08 -20.88 -10.50
C THR A 92 3.18 -20.35 -11.94
N GLN A 93 3.78 -19.18 -12.16
CA GLN A 93 4.02 -18.66 -13.51
C GLN A 93 5.28 -19.23 -14.15
N PHE A 94 6.18 -19.83 -13.37
CA PHE A 94 7.35 -20.51 -13.90
C PHE A 94 6.98 -21.93 -14.34
N SER A 95 7.46 -22.34 -15.51
CA SER A 95 7.40 -23.74 -15.93
C SER A 95 8.36 -24.60 -15.10
N ASP A 96 8.11 -25.90 -15.00
CA ASP A 96 8.94 -26.83 -14.22
C ASP A 96 10.42 -26.80 -14.63
N THR A 97 10.69 -26.60 -15.93
CA THR A 97 12.06 -26.48 -16.47
C THR A 97 12.74 -25.17 -16.07
N GLN A 98 11.99 -24.07 -16.00
CA GLN A 98 12.50 -22.79 -15.50
C GLN A 98 12.76 -22.87 -13.99
N LEU A 99 11.83 -23.44 -13.23
CA LEU A 99 11.98 -23.61 -11.78
C LEU A 99 13.22 -24.47 -11.46
N ALA A 100 13.41 -25.58 -12.16
CA ALA A 100 14.59 -26.42 -12.01
C ALA A 100 15.89 -25.68 -12.33
N SER A 101 15.89 -24.80 -13.33
CA SER A 101 17.06 -23.98 -13.68
C SER A 101 17.36 -22.91 -12.62
N LEU A 102 16.34 -22.32 -12.00
CA LEU A 102 16.50 -21.36 -10.89
C LEU A 102 17.01 -22.06 -9.63
N ILE A 103 16.49 -23.24 -9.31
CA ILE A 103 16.95 -24.06 -8.18
C ILE A 103 18.40 -24.47 -8.39
N ALA A 104 18.78 -24.87 -9.61
CA ALA A 104 20.17 -25.18 -9.96
C ALA A 104 21.11 -23.97 -9.83
N ALA A 105 20.59 -22.74 -9.99
CA ALA A 105 21.31 -21.49 -9.77
C ALA A 105 21.35 -21.05 -8.29
N GLY A 106 20.74 -21.81 -7.37
CA GLY A 106 20.72 -21.55 -5.94
C GLY A 106 19.53 -20.72 -5.44
N PHE A 107 18.54 -20.44 -6.29
CA PHE A 107 17.30 -19.77 -5.88
C PHE A 107 16.33 -20.80 -5.28
N THR A 108 15.95 -20.61 -4.02
CA THR A 108 14.93 -21.46 -3.39
C THR A 108 13.52 -20.98 -3.75
N GLU A 109 12.54 -21.88 -3.74
CA GLU A 109 11.14 -21.53 -3.96
C GLU A 109 10.66 -20.47 -2.94
N GLN A 110 11.09 -20.60 -1.68
CA GLN A 110 10.82 -19.63 -0.62
C GLN A 110 11.32 -18.22 -0.97
N LEU A 111 12.49 -18.12 -1.60
CA LEU A 111 13.06 -16.85 -2.03
C LEU A 111 12.22 -16.22 -3.15
N ILE A 112 11.73 -17.03 -4.10
CA ILE A 112 10.87 -16.59 -5.20
C ILE A 112 9.52 -16.10 -4.66
N ILE A 113 8.91 -16.85 -3.74
CA ILE A 113 7.64 -16.46 -3.09
C ILE A 113 7.82 -15.16 -2.32
N THR A 114 8.91 -15.03 -1.55
CA THR A 114 9.18 -13.82 -0.78
C THR A 114 9.40 -12.62 -1.71
N ALA A 115 10.18 -12.78 -2.77
CA ALA A 115 10.41 -11.74 -3.76
C ALA A 115 9.11 -11.31 -4.45
N GLY A 116 8.25 -12.25 -4.83
CA GLY A 116 6.93 -11.97 -5.41
C GLY A 116 6.01 -11.24 -4.43
N SER A 117 6.04 -11.62 -3.16
CA SER A 117 5.26 -10.97 -2.09
C SER A 117 5.70 -9.52 -1.87
N VAL A 118 7.01 -9.27 -1.83
CA VAL A 118 7.59 -7.92 -1.68
C VAL A 118 7.31 -7.04 -2.90
N LEU A 119 7.45 -7.58 -4.12
CA LEU A 119 7.10 -6.86 -5.35
C LEU A 119 5.62 -6.48 -5.38
N SER A 120 4.75 -7.41 -5.01
CA SER A 120 3.30 -7.16 -4.93
C SER A 120 2.98 -6.08 -3.92
N ALA A 121 3.59 -6.13 -2.73
CA ALA A 121 3.44 -5.09 -1.71
C ALA A 121 3.94 -3.71 -2.21
N MET A 122 5.06 -3.67 -2.93
CA MET A 122 5.59 -2.44 -3.51
C MET A 122 4.64 -1.81 -4.52
N VAL A 123 4.03 -2.61 -5.41
CA VAL A 123 3.09 -2.11 -6.41
C VAL A 123 1.78 -1.67 -5.77
N VAL A 124 1.20 -2.53 -4.91
CA VAL A 124 -0.12 -2.31 -4.34
C VAL A 124 -0.10 -1.25 -3.25
N CYS A 125 0.74 -1.43 -2.23
CA CYS A 125 0.79 -0.53 -1.07
C CYS A 125 1.74 0.65 -1.28
N GLY A 126 2.81 0.47 -2.06
CA GLY A 126 3.71 1.55 -2.45
C GLY A 126 3.09 2.42 -3.54
N ALA A 127 3.12 1.97 -4.80
CA ALA A 127 2.68 2.80 -5.93
C ALA A 127 1.18 3.16 -5.85
N GLY A 128 0.31 2.18 -5.60
CA GLY A 128 -1.13 2.40 -5.45
C GLY A 128 -1.47 3.31 -4.26
N GLY A 129 -0.89 3.00 -3.09
CA GLY A 129 -1.07 3.80 -1.88
C GLY A 129 -0.55 5.24 -2.01
N MET A 130 0.59 5.45 -2.66
CA MET A 130 1.12 6.79 -2.95
C MET A 130 0.21 7.59 -3.87
N ALA A 131 -0.23 7.01 -4.98
CA ALA A 131 -1.08 7.70 -5.95
C ALA A 131 -2.41 8.15 -5.30
N LEU A 132 -3.07 7.26 -4.58
CA LEU A 132 -4.33 7.56 -3.90
C LEU A 132 -4.14 8.54 -2.75
N SER A 133 -3.13 8.36 -1.91
CA SER A 133 -2.87 9.28 -0.80
C SER A 133 -2.50 10.69 -1.30
N ALA A 134 -1.73 10.79 -2.38
CA ALA A 134 -1.38 12.07 -3.01
C ALA A 134 -2.61 12.77 -3.60
N LEU A 135 -3.46 12.04 -4.33
CA LEU A 135 -4.69 12.60 -4.89
C LEU A 135 -5.65 13.06 -3.78
N LEU A 136 -5.89 12.22 -2.78
CA LEU A 136 -6.80 12.53 -1.68
C LEU A 136 -6.25 13.63 -0.78
N GLY A 137 -4.95 13.63 -0.52
CA GLY A 137 -4.27 14.71 0.18
C GLY A 137 -4.38 16.03 -0.57
N GLY A 138 -4.14 16.02 -1.89
CA GLY A 138 -4.30 17.19 -2.75
C GLY A 138 -5.73 17.73 -2.75
N VAL A 139 -6.73 16.86 -2.96
CA VAL A 139 -8.15 17.22 -2.94
C VAL A 139 -8.54 17.78 -1.57
N GLY A 140 -8.16 17.11 -0.48
CA GLY A 140 -8.43 17.56 0.88
C GLY A 140 -7.81 18.93 1.18
N GLY A 141 -6.55 19.13 0.78
CA GLY A 141 -5.87 20.41 0.96
C GLY A 141 -6.47 21.54 0.12
N TRP A 142 -7.01 21.24 -1.07
CA TRP A 142 -7.71 22.23 -1.89
C TRP A 142 -9.09 22.61 -1.35
N LEU A 143 -9.83 21.63 -0.80
CA LEU A 143 -11.15 21.83 -0.22
C LEU A 143 -11.08 22.61 1.10
N TYR A 144 -10.05 22.39 1.92
CA TYR A 144 -9.97 22.97 3.26
C TYR A 144 -10.20 24.49 3.33
N PRO A 145 -9.49 25.35 2.57
CA PRO A 145 -9.71 26.80 2.61
C PRO A 145 -11.06 27.26 2.02
N LYS A 146 -11.88 26.35 1.46
CA LYS A 146 -13.21 26.67 0.93
C LYS A 146 -14.36 26.29 1.85
N PHE A 147 -14.11 25.38 2.80
CA PHE A 147 -15.11 24.84 3.72
C PHE A 147 -14.73 25.02 5.20
N GLY A 148 -13.53 25.55 5.48
CA GLY A 148 -13.02 25.84 6.82
C GLY A 148 -13.39 27.21 7.38
N GLU A 149 -14.37 27.90 6.77
CA GLU A 149 -15.04 29.09 7.34
C GLU A 149 -16.41 28.71 7.90
#